data_AF-A0A259ACY6-F1
#
_entry.id   AF-A0A259ACY6-F1
#
_cell.length_a   1.000
_cell.length_b   1.000
_cell.length_c   1.000
_cell.angle_alpha   90.00
_cell.angle_beta   90.00
_cell.angle_gamma   90.00
#
_symmetry.space_group_name_H-M   'P 1'
#
loop_
_entity.id
_entity.type
_entity.pdbx_description
1 polymer ?
#
loop_
_entity_poly.entity_id
_entity_poly.type
_entity_poly.pdbx_seq_one_letter_code
_entity_poly.pdbx_strand_id
1 'polypeptide(L)'
;GEVADLGKAHELLNPLLGSALAPTLFAVALLCCGLNSTVTATIAGQAVMEGFLHIRLQPWLRRLITRSIAIVPAAAVTIAYGESGASSLLILSQVVLSLQLPFAIVPLVMFTSDKRKMGVFVAPRWQTFLAAAAGLLVISLNIKLLVDFFTGA
;
A
#
# COMPACT_ATOMS: atom_id res chain seq x y z
N GLY A 1 -14.25 -8.79 4.09
CA GLY A 1 -14.62 -7.39 3.86
C GLY A 1 -14.50 -6.61 5.14
N GLU A 2 -13.27 -6.48 5.60
CA GLU A 2 -12.90 -5.95 6.90
C GLU A 2 -12.40 -4.54 6.65
N VAL A 3 -13.34 -3.59 6.57
CA VAL A 3 -13.04 -2.21 6.92
C VAL A 3 -12.58 -2.32 8.38
N ALA A 4 -11.27 -2.49 8.53
CA ALA A 4 -10.57 -2.82 9.75
C ALA A 4 -11.10 -1.94 10.88
N ASP A 5 -11.95 -2.54 11.70
CA ASP A 5 -11.90 -2.58 13.16
C ASP A 5 -11.53 -1.30 13.92
N LEU A 6 -11.59 -0.10 13.35
CA LEU A 6 -11.17 1.13 14.01
C LEU A 6 -12.12 1.49 15.15
N GLY A 7 -13.42 1.30 14.94
CA GLY A 7 -14.45 1.44 15.99
C GLY A 7 -14.42 0.29 17.00
N LYS A 8 -14.20 -0.95 16.53
CA LYS A 8 -14.16 -2.14 17.39
C LYS A 8 -12.88 -2.23 18.21
N ALA A 9 -11.71 -1.86 17.68
CA ALA A 9 -10.47 -1.73 18.43
C ALA A 9 -10.61 -0.67 19.52
N HIS A 10 -11.32 0.44 19.25
CA HIS A 10 -11.63 1.45 20.27
C HIS A 10 -12.54 0.89 21.39
N GLU A 11 -13.56 0.12 21.04
CA GLU A 11 -14.46 -0.53 22.00
C GLU A 11 -13.80 -1.70 22.75
N LEU A 12 -12.90 -2.46 22.12
CA LEU A 12 -12.17 -3.59 22.70
C LEU A 12 -11.03 -3.13 23.63
N LEU A 13 -10.47 -1.94 23.41
CA LEU A 13 -9.47 -1.34 24.31
C LEU A 13 -10.08 -0.77 25.60
N ASN A 14 -11.37 -0.40 25.59
CA ASN A 14 -12.07 0.17 26.74
C ASN A 14 -12.12 -0.78 27.97
N PRO A 15 -12.50 -2.07 27.83
CA PRO A 15 -12.52 -3.01 28.95
C PRO A 15 -11.14 -3.60 29.30
N LEU A 16 -10.16 -3.57 28.38
CA LEU A 16 -8.82 -4.16 28.61
C LEU A 16 -7.82 -3.19 29.26
N LEU A 17 -7.97 -1.87 29.11
CA LEU A 17 -6.96 -0.88 29.54
C LEU A 17 -7.45 0.17 30.55
N GLY A 18 -8.74 0.21 30.87
CA GLY A 18 -9.28 0.90 32.05
C GLY A 18 -8.94 2.39 32.24
N SER A 19 -8.43 3.10 31.23
CA SER A 19 -8.04 4.51 31.38
C SER A 19 -8.39 5.33 30.14
N ALA A 20 -8.87 6.56 30.37
CA ALA A 20 -9.21 7.54 29.34
C ALA A 20 -8.04 7.93 28.39
N LEU A 21 -6.83 7.38 28.60
CA LEU A 21 -5.63 7.63 27.83
C LEU A 21 -5.47 6.70 26.60
N ALA A 22 -6.06 5.50 26.60
CA ALA A 22 -5.92 4.58 25.47
C ALA A 22 -6.58 5.10 24.17
N PRO A 23 -7.81 5.66 24.20
CA PRO A 23 -8.43 6.34 23.06
C PRO A 23 -7.57 7.44 22.43
N THR A 24 -6.95 8.29 23.25
CA THR A 24 -6.20 9.46 22.78
C THR A 24 -4.86 9.04 22.19
N LEU A 25 -4.15 8.09 22.80
CA LEU A 25 -2.93 7.51 22.25
C LEU A 25 -3.19 6.80 20.91
N PHE A 26 -4.31 6.10 20.79
CA PHE A 26 -4.71 5.48 19.52
C PHE A 26 -4.99 6.53 18.44
N ALA A 27 -5.72 7.61 18.76
CA ALA A 27 -5.97 8.70 17.83
C ALA A 27 -4.67 9.39 17.37
N VAL A 28 -3.73 9.62 18.29
CA VAL A 28 -2.40 10.17 17.95
C VAL A 28 -1.62 9.20 17.07
N ALA A 29 -1.61 7.90 17.37
CA ALA A 29 -0.94 6.89 16.56
C ALA A 29 -1.50 6.82 15.13
N LEU A 30 -2.82 6.90 14.97
CA LEU A 30 -3.48 6.95 13.67
C LEU A 30 -3.11 8.22 12.88
N LEU A 31 -3.09 9.37 13.55
CA LEU A 31 -2.68 10.63 12.92
C LEU A 31 -1.22 10.57 12.46
N CYS A 32 -0.32 10.09 13.31
CA CYS A 32 1.08 9.87 12.97
C CYS A 32 1.25 8.88 11.80
N CYS A 33 0.49 7.78 11.77
CA CYS A 33 0.49 6.81 10.68
C CYS A 33 0.07 7.43 9.35
N GLY A 34 -1.01 8.23 9.35
CA GLY A 34 -1.51 8.92 8.17
C GLY A 34 -0.53 9.97 7.63
N LEU A 35 0.14 10.71 8.52
CA LEU A 35 1.18 11.67 8.14
C LEU A 35 2.38 10.97 7.51
N ASN A 36 2.88 9.89 8.13
CA ASN A 36 4.02 9.14 7.60
C ASN A 36 3.71 8.56 6.21
N SER A 37 2.54 7.90 6.05
CA SER A 37 2.09 7.35 4.77
C SER A 37 2.02 8.42 3.67
N THR A 38 1.51 9.60 4.00
CA THR A 38 1.43 10.72 3.03
C THR A 38 2.81 11.18 2.59
N VAL A 39 3.77 11.34 3.52
CA VAL A 39 5.14 11.77 3.20
C VAL A 39 5.86 10.73 2.36
N THR A 40 5.76 9.45 2.72
CA THR A 40 6.37 8.38 1.91
C THR A 40 5.75 8.32 0.51
N ALA A 41 4.43 8.47 0.39
CA ALA A 41 3.74 8.48 -0.89
C ALA A 41 4.18 9.63 -1.80
N THR A 42 4.42 10.84 -1.26
CA THR A 42 4.93 11.94 -2.08
C THR A 42 6.33 11.66 -2.59
N ILE A 43 7.25 11.21 -1.72
CA ILE A 43 8.64 10.90 -2.09
C ILE A 43 8.70 9.77 -3.13
N ALA A 44 8.00 8.66 -2.89
CA ALA A 44 7.92 7.54 -3.83
C ALA A 44 7.31 7.99 -5.17
N GLY A 45 6.24 8.79 -5.11
CA GLY A 45 5.64 9.39 -6.29
C GLY A 45 6.62 10.27 -7.07
N GLN A 46 7.48 11.05 -6.41
CA GLN A 46 8.52 11.81 -7.11
C GLN A 46 9.54 10.89 -7.78
N ALA A 47 10.06 9.91 -7.06
CA ALA A 47 11.06 8.98 -7.59
C ALA A 47 10.55 8.25 -8.84
N VAL A 48 9.29 7.78 -8.82
CA VAL A 48 8.68 7.10 -9.97
C VAL A 48 8.41 8.07 -11.12
N MET A 49 7.79 9.23 -10.85
CA MET A 49 7.47 10.21 -11.91
C MET A 49 8.72 10.76 -12.60
N GLU A 50 9.79 10.98 -11.85
CA GLU A 50 11.01 11.56 -12.39
C GLU A 50 11.93 10.51 -13.02
N GLY A 51 11.95 9.29 -12.46
CA GLY A 51 12.77 8.19 -12.97
C GLY A 51 12.16 7.46 -14.16
N PHE A 52 10.85 7.19 -14.14
CA PHE A 52 10.17 6.45 -15.22
C PHE A 52 9.48 7.35 -16.23
N LEU A 53 8.78 8.40 -15.78
CA LEU A 53 8.01 9.29 -16.67
C LEU A 53 8.78 10.54 -17.09
N HIS A 54 9.93 10.84 -16.45
CA HIS A 54 10.72 12.07 -16.65
C HIS A 54 9.91 13.38 -16.51
N ILE A 55 8.81 13.35 -15.73
CA ILE A 55 7.90 14.49 -15.53
C ILE A 55 8.24 15.19 -14.21
N ARG A 56 8.51 16.51 -14.27
CA ARG A 56 8.77 17.38 -13.12
C ARG A 56 7.56 18.27 -12.84
N LEU A 57 6.71 17.89 -11.87
CA LEU A 57 5.55 18.70 -11.46
C LEU A 57 5.80 19.40 -10.12
N GLN A 58 5.22 20.60 -9.97
CA GLN A 58 5.18 21.29 -8.69
C GLN A 58 4.43 20.45 -7.62
N PRO A 59 4.87 20.47 -6.34
CA PRO A 59 4.29 19.60 -5.29
C PRO A 59 2.78 19.76 -5.09
N TRP A 60 2.25 20.99 -5.20
CA TRP A 60 0.82 21.25 -5.04
C TRP A 60 -0.01 20.62 -6.16
N LEU A 61 0.46 20.74 -7.41
CA LEU A 61 -0.21 20.21 -8.59
C LEU A 61 -0.22 18.67 -8.56
N ARG A 62 0.91 18.08 -8.17
CA ARG A 62 1.02 16.62 -7.97
C ARG A 62 0.01 16.13 -6.93
N ARG A 63 -0.08 16.80 -5.78
CA ARG A 63 -1.01 16.45 -4.69
C ARG A 63 -2.46 16.62 -5.12
N LEU A 64 -2.77 17.63 -5.94
CA LEU A 64 -4.11 17.85 -6.48
C LEU A 64 -4.49 16.72 -7.45
N ILE A 65 -3.62 16.41 -8.42
CA ILE A 65 -3.88 15.37 -9.42
C ILE A 65 -4.10 14.01 -8.77
N THR A 66 -3.20 13.57 -7.87
CA THR A 66 -3.32 12.26 -7.21
C THR A 66 -4.55 12.19 -6.32
N ARG A 67 -4.89 13.27 -5.59
CA ARG A 67 -6.13 13.31 -4.80
C ARG A 67 -7.37 13.32 -5.67
N SER A 68 -7.39 14.05 -6.79
CA SER A 68 -8.53 14.06 -7.71
C SER A 68 -8.75 12.67 -8.34
N ILE A 69 -7.68 12.01 -8.79
CA ILE A 69 -7.77 10.65 -9.35
C ILE A 69 -8.27 9.63 -8.31
N ALA A 70 -7.96 9.81 -7.03
CA ALA A 70 -8.49 8.93 -5.98
C ALA A 70 -9.94 9.27 -5.59
N ILE A 71 -10.25 10.56 -5.41
CA ILE A 71 -11.53 11.03 -4.86
C ILE A 71 -12.65 10.98 -5.89
N VAL A 72 -12.38 11.36 -7.15
CA VAL A 72 -13.41 11.42 -8.20
C VAL A 72 -14.09 10.06 -8.44
N PRO A 73 -13.36 8.95 -8.70
CA PRO A 73 -14.00 7.65 -8.86
C PRO A 73 -14.65 7.15 -7.57
N ALA A 74 -14.06 7.43 -6.40
CA ALA A 74 -14.68 7.07 -5.13
C ALA A 74 -16.01 7.80 -4.88
N ALA A 75 -16.06 9.10 -5.14
CA ALA A 75 -17.27 9.90 -5.04
C ALA A 75 -18.31 9.46 -6.07
N ALA A 76 -17.90 9.22 -7.32
CA ALA A 76 -18.81 8.76 -8.37
C ALA A 76 -19.47 7.42 -8.04
N VAL A 77 -18.69 6.44 -7.58
CA VAL A 77 -19.22 5.13 -7.20
C VAL A 77 -20.05 5.21 -5.93
N THR A 78 -19.68 6.03 -4.94
CA THR A 78 -20.48 6.22 -3.73
C THR A 78 -21.84 6.86 -4.03
N ILE A 79 -21.88 7.85 -4.92
CA ILE A 79 -23.13 8.51 -5.31
C ILE A 79 -24.03 7.55 -6.12
N ALA A 80 -23.44 6.69 -6.96
CA ALA A 80 -24.19 5.77 -7.80
C ALA A 80 -24.63 4.46 -7.09
N TYR A 81 -23.80 3.92 -6.18
CA TYR A 81 -23.97 2.58 -5.60
C TYR A 81 -24.00 2.56 -4.05
N GLY A 82 -23.90 3.71 -3.38
CA GLY A 82 -23.92 3.81 -1.92
C GLY A 82 -22.71 3.16 -1.22
N GLU A 83 -22.88 2.75 0.04
CA GLU A 83 -21.81 2.15 0.87
C GLU A 83 -21.24 0.85 0.29
N SER A 84 -22.05 0.09 -0.45
CA SER A 84 -21.61 -1.14 -1.13
C SER A 84 -20.58 -0.88 -2.24
N GLY A 85 -20.64 0.31 -2.85
CA GLY A 85 -19.69 0.74 -3.86
C GLY A 85 -18.34 1.14 -3.28
N ALA A 86 -18.33 1.80 -2.11
CA ALA A 86 -17.10 2.21 -1.44
C ALA A 86 -16.26 1.00 -0.96
N SER A 87 -16.92 -0.01 -0.38
CA SER A 87 -16.25 -1.26 0.02
C SER A 87 -15.70 -2.02 -1.18
N SER A 88 -16.45 -2.09 -2.28
CA SER A 88 -15.98 -2.66 -3.53
C SER A 88 -14.74 -1.93 -4.08
N LEU A 89 -14.71 -0.60 -4.00
CA LEU A 89 -13.55 0.19 -4.41
C LEU A 89 -12.31 -0.06 -3.54
N LEU A 90 -12.51 -0.22 -2.23
CA LEU A 90 -11.42 -0.57 -1.31
C LEU A 90 -10.84 -1.94 -1.68
N ILE A 91 -11.68 -2.93 -1.97
CA ILE A 91 -11.22 -4.26 -2.38
C ILE A 91 -10.50 -4.19 -3.74
N LEU A 92 -11.05 -3.44 -4.71
CA LEU A 92 -10.38 -3.19 -5.99
C LEU A 92 -9.01 -2.53 -5.81
N SER A 93 -8.86 -1.61 -4.86
CA SER A 93 -7.56 -1.00 -4.55
C SER A 93 -6.55 -2.03 -4.05
N GLN A 94 -7.00 -3.02 -3.28
CA GLN A 94 -6.14 -4.14 -2.85
C GLN A 94 -5.73 -5.02 -4.04
N VAL A 95 -6.66 -5.31 -4.95
CA VAL A 95 -6.38 -6.06 -6.18
C VAL A 95 -5.32 -5.36 -7.03
N VAL A 96 -5.43 -4.05 -7.21
CA VAL A 96 -4.44 -3.26 -7.96
C VAL A 96 -3.06 -3.33 -7.28
N LEU A 97 -3.00 -3.24 -5.95
CA LEU A 97 -1.75 -3.38 -5.20
C LEU A 97 -1.13 -4.77 -5.35
N SER A 98 -1.95 -5.82 -5.28
CA SER A 98 -1.52 -7.20 -5.50
C SER A 98 -0.94 -7.43 -6.89
N LEU A 99 -1.52 -6.80 -7.91
CA LEU A 99 -0.98 -6.82 -9.27
C LEU A 99 0.33 -6.03 -9.39
N GLN A 100 0.51 -4.95 -8.61
CA GLN A 100 1.72 -4.11 -8.64
C GLN A 100 2.94 -4.78 -7.99
N LEU A 101 2.75 -5.54 -6.91
CA LEU A 101 3.83 -6.10 -6.09
C LEU A 101 4.84 -6.98 -6.86
N PRO A 102 4.43 -7.92 -7.73
CA PRO A 102 5.37 -8.71 -8.54
C PRO A 102 6.27 -7.84 -9.41
N PHE A 103 5.73 -6.77 -10.02
CA PHE A 103 6.48 -5.83 -10.85
C PHE A 103 7.49 -5.00 -10.05
N ALA A 104 7.30 -4.84 -8.74
CA ALA A 104 8.27 -4.17 -7.87
C ALA A 104 9.34 -5.15 -7.37
N ILE A 105 8.93 -6.32 -6.90
CA ILE A 105 9.80 -7.29 -6.21
C ILE A 105 10.77 -7.96 -7.19
N VAL A 106 10.30 -8.42 -8.35
CA VAL A 106 11.14 -9.17 -9.29
C VAL A 106 12.31 -8.33 -9.81
N PRO A 107 12.10 -7.08 -10.29
CA PRO A 107 13.22 -6.22 -10.70
C PRO A 107 14.13 -5.85 -9.54
N LEU A 108 13.61 -5.67 -8.32
CA LEU A 108 14.44 -5.37 -7.15
C LEU A 108 15.43 -6.50 -6.84
N VAL A 109 14.97 -7.76 -6.85
CA VAL A 109 15.86 -8.93 -6.66
C VAL A 109 16.85 -9.06 -7.82
N MET A 110 16.40 -8.81 -9.05
CA MET A 110 17.26 -8.83 -10.22
C MET A 110 18.35 -7.75 -10.14
N PHE A 111 18.02 -6.53 -9.70
CA PHE A 111 18.95 -5.41 -9.65
C PHE A 111 19.95 -5.54 -8.50
N THR A 112 19.51 -6.04 -7.35
CA THR A 112 20.39 -6.26 -6.18
C THR A 112 21.40 -7.41 -6.39
N SER A 113 21.08 -8.35 -7.26
CA SER A 113 21.98 -9.46 -7.65
C SER A 113 22.87 -9.18 -8.85
N ASP A 114 22.63 -8.09 -9.58
CA ASP A 114 23.40 -7.72 -10.78
C ASP A 114 24.73 -7.03 -10.43
N LYS A 115 25.84 -7.72 -10.72
CA LYS A 115 27.20 -7.20 -10.54
C LYS A 115 27.51 -5.93 -11.31
N ARG A 116 26.87 -5.73 -12.47
CA ARG A 116 27.06 -4.52 -13.29
C ARG A 116 26.39 -3.30 -12.65
N LYS A 117 25.30 -3.49 -11.92
CA LYS A 117 24.53 -2.41 -11.29
C LYS A 117 25.02 -2.07 -9.88
N MET A 118 25.33 -3.09 -9.07
CA MET A 118 25.67 -2.91 -7.65
C MET A 118 27.18 -2.88 -7.37
N GLY A 119 28.02 -3.29 -8.33
CA GLY A 119 29.49 -3.25 -8.19
C GLY A 119 29.99 -4.10 -7.02
N VAL A 120 30.58 -3.45 -6.02
CA VAL A 120 31.10 -4.12 -4.80
C VAL A 120 29.98 -4.45 -3.80
N PHE A 121 28.82 -3.79 -3.90
CA PHE A 121 27.67 -3.95 -2.98
C PHE A 121 26.65 -4.99 -3.45
N VAL A 122 27.08 -5.96 -4.28
CA VAL A 122 26.19 -7.02 -4.79
C VAL A 122 25.72 -7.90 -3.64
N ALA A 123 24.43 -8.20 -3.63
CA ALA A 123 23.87 -9.09 -2.63
C ALA A 123 24.55 -10.48 -2.71
N PRO A 124 25.09 -11.02 -1.60
CA PRO A 124 25.60 -12.38 -1.57
C PRO A 124 24.49 -13.37 -1.93
N ARG A 125 24.87 -14.52 -2.49
CA ARG A 125 23.93 -15.52 -3.00
C ARG A 125 22.88 -15.97 -1.98
N TRP A 126 23.26 -16.04 -0.70
CA TRP A 126 22.32 -16.35 0.38
C TRP A 126 21.23 -15.28 0.55
N GLN A 127 21.60 -13.99 0.55
CA GLN A 127 20.62 -12.90 0.64
C GLN A 127 19.72 -12.85 -0.60
N THR A 128 20.29 -13.09 -1.79
CA THR A 128 19.49 -13.16 -3.03
C THR A 128 18.49 -14.32 -2.98
N PHE A 129 18.92 -15.50 -2.49
CA PHE A 129 18.03 -16.64 -2.33
C PHE A 129 16.91 -16.35 -1.32
N LEU A 130 17.25 -15.76 -0.16
CA LEU A 130 16.26 -15.41 0.86
C LEU A 130 15.26 -14.36 0.35
N ALA A 131 15.75 -13.34 -0.37
CA ALA A 131 14.91 -12.32 -0.99
C ALA A 131 14.01 -12.89 -2.09
N ALA A 132 14.53 -13.80 -2.92
CA ALA A 132 13.76 -14.50 -3.94
C ALA A 132 12.70 -15.41 -3.32
N ALA A 133 13.03 -16.14 -2.25
CA ALA A 133 12.08 -17.00 -1.53
C ALA A 133 10.96 -16.17 -0.88
N ALA A 134 11.30 -15.09 -0.18
CA ALA A 134 10.34 -14.17 0.40
C ALA A 134 9.47 -13.51 -0.68
N GLY A 135 10.07 -13.09 -1.79
CA GLY A 135 9.37 -12.52 -2.93
C GLY A 135 8.38 -13.50 -3.56
N LEU A 136 8.82 -14.75 -3.80
CA LEU A 136 7.96 -15.82 -4.32
C LEU A 136 6.80 -16.12 -3.37
N LEU A 137 7.04 -16.13 -2.07
CA LEU A 137 5.99 -16.33 -1.06
C LEU A 137 4.96 -15.19 -1.12
N VAL A 138 5.41 -13.93 -1.12
CA VAL A 138 4.51 -12.76 -1.21
C VAL A 138 3.71 -12.78 -2.51
N ILE A 139 4.36 -13.07 -3.64
CA ILE A 139 3.70 -13.16 -4.96
C ILE A 139 2.66 -14.28 -4.95
N SER A 140 3.00 -15.47 -4.43
CA SER A 140 2.09 -16.60 -4.35
C SER A 140 0.87 -16.30 -3.48
N LEU A 141 1.06 -15.64 -2.34
CA LEU A 141 -0.03 -15.21 -1.46
C LEU A 141 -0.93 -14.15 -2.13
N ASN A 142 -0.34 -13.19 -2.86
CA ASN A 142 -1.10 -12.18 -3.61
C ASN A 142 -1.90 -12.81 -4.76
N ILE A 143 -1.34 -13.79 -5.45
CA ILE A 143 -2.07 -14.56 -6.48
C ILE A 143 -3.23 -15.33 -5.85
N LYS A 144 -3.00 -15.98 -4.69
CA LYS A 144 -4.08 -16.67 -3.98
C LYS A 144 -5.21 -15.69 -3.63
N LEU A 145 -4.89 -14.53 -3.04
CA LEU A 145 -5.89 -13.48 -2.74
C LEU A 145 -6.64 -13.02 -3.99
N LEU A 146 -5.95 -12.90 -5.11
CA LEU A 146 -6.55 -12.55 -6.40
C LEU A 146 -7.53 -13.62 -6.87
N VAL A 147 -7.16 -14.90 -6.79
CA VAL A 147 -8.01 -16.03 -7.15
C VAL A 147 -9.22 -16.11 -6.23
N ASP A 148 -9.03 -16.01 -4.91
CA ASP A 148 -10.11 -15.99 -3.93
C ASP A 148 -11.11 -14.85 -4.26
N PHE A 149 -10.61 -13.66 -4.60
CA PHE A 149 -11.44 -12.53 -5.01
C PHE A 149 -12.25 -12.78 -6.29
N PHE A 150 -11.64 -13.35 -7.35
CA PHE A 150 -12.34 -13.64 -8.61
C PHE A 150 -13.29 -14.83 -8.52
N THR A 151 -13.00 -15.79 -7.64
CA THR A 151 -13.84 -16.98 -7.43
C THR A 151 -14.95 -16.77 -6.41
N GLY A 152 -14.92 -15.65 -5.68
CA GLY A 152 -15.94 -15.29 -4.68
C GLY A 152 -15.90 -16.14 -3.42
N ALA A 153 -14.77 -16.77 -3.14
CA ALA A 153 -14.53 -17.62 -1.96
C ALA A 153 -14.08 -16.81 -0.73
#